data_AF-A0A802W2E6-F1
#
_entry.id   AF-A0A802W2E6-F1
#
_cell.length_a   1.000
_cell.length_b   1.000
_cell.length_c   1.000
_cell.angle_alpha   90.00
_cell.angle_beta   90.00
_cell.angle_gamma   90.00
#
_symmetry.space_group_name_H-M   'P 1'
#
loop_
_entity.id
_entity.type
_entity.pdbx_description
1 polymer ?
#
loop_
_entity_poly.entity_id
_entity_poly.type
_entity_poly.pdbx_seq_one_letter_code
_entity_poly.pdbx_strand_id
1 'polypeptide(L)'
;METPFGKTLEVYEDKQSFYKSFPEAGEGWNLQEYPGKSPLGIDLFDGSPEDDPRWVVTFCAPKKAVEFEETPSGSWPVVAFDRNSGDIYLLAESVAFEQAKNSYDHLSHEVN
;
A
#
# COMPACT_ATOMS: atom_id res chain seq x y z
N MET A 1 2.82 -12.36 -12.13
CA MET A 1 3.33 -11.07 -12.64
C MET A 1 4.33 -10.55 -11.64
N GLU A 2 5.35 -9.79 -12.06
CA GLU A 2 6.40 -9.28 -11.19
C GLU A 2 6.34 -7.75 -11.21
N THR A 3 6.38 -7.14 -10.04
CA THR A 3 6.53 -5.69 -9.86
C THR A 3 7.99 -5.39 -9.48
N PRO A 4 8.45 -4.13 -9.57
CA PRO A 4 9.75 -3.75 -9.03
C PRO A 4 9.95 -4.09 -7.55
N PHE A 5 8.85 -4.28 -6.81
CA PHE A 5 8.82 -4.57 -5.37
C PHE A 5 8.67 -6.06 -5.05
N GLY A 6 8.73 -6.92 -6.08
CA GLY A 6 8.65 -8.37 -5.93
C GLY A 6 7.43 -9.00 -6.60
N LYS A 7 7.20 -10.27 -6.25
CA LYS A 7 6.18 -11.11 -6.87
C LYS A 7 4.77 -10.64 -6.47
N THR A 8 3.93 -10.43 -7.46
CA THR A 8 2.51 -10.15 -7.26
C THR A 8 1.73 -11.43 -6.95
N LEU A 9 0.91 -11.39 -5.91
CA LEU A 9 -0.04 -12.44 -5.55
C LEU A 9 -1.34 -12.33 -6.36
N GLU A 10 -1.90 -11.12 -6.43
CA GLU A 10 -3.14 -10.80 -7.14
C GLU A 10 -3.11 -9.35 -7.65
N VAL A 11 -3.92 -9.04 -8.67
CA VAL A 11 -4.07 -7.69 -9.22
C VAL A 11 -5.53 -7.27 -9.14
N TYR A 12 -5.77 -6.05 -8.65
CA TYR A 12 -7.09 -5.42 -8.60
C TYR A 12 -7.11 -4.18 -9.50
N GLU A 13 -8.16 -4.06 -10.31
CA GLU A 13 -8.33 -2.95 -11.28
C GLU A 13 -8.72 -1.63 -10.59
N ASP A 14 -9.25 -1.71 -9.36
CA ASP A 14 -9.68 -0.56 -8.59
C ASP A 14 -9.67 -0.78 -7.08
N LYS A 15 -9.74 0.34 -6.34
CA LYS A 15 -9.80 0.37 -4.88
C LYS A 15 -11.00 -0.41 -4.30
N GLN A 16 -12.11 -0.49 -5.03
CA GLN A 16 -13.35 -1.10 -4.53
C GLN A 16 -13.26 -2.63 -4.55
N SER A 17 -12.70 -3.19 -5.61
CA SER A 17 -12.41 -4.62 -5.75
C SER A 17 -11.38 -5.07 -4.72
N PHE A 18 -10.32 -4.28 -4.50
CA PHE A 18 -9.37 -4.53 -3.41
C PHE A 18 -10.05 -4.61 -2.03
N TYR A 19 -10.84 -3.60 -1.65
CA TYR A 19 -11.50 -3.59 -0.34
C TYR A 19 -12.66 -4.59 -0.21
N LYS A 20 -13.15 -5.21 -1.30
CA LYS A 20 -14.04 -6.37 -1.20
C LYS A 20 -13.29 -7.62 -0.71
N SER A 21 -12.03 -7.78 -1.11
CA SER A 21 -11.17 -8.89 -0.65
C SER A 21 -10.60 -8.62 0.74
N PHE A 22 -10.33 -7.36 1.08
CA PHE A 22 -9.76 -6.93 2.36
C PHE A 22 -10.64 -5.88 3.06
N PRO A 23 -11.87 -6.22 3.49
CA PRO A 23 -12.80 -5.25 4.05
C PRO A 23 -12.28 -4.60 5.33
N GLU A 24 -11.58 -5.36 6.19
CA GLU A 24 -11.04 -4.88 7.46
C GLU A 24 -9.97 -3.78 7.25
N ALA A 25 -9.18 -3.86 6.18
CA ALA A 25 -8.20 -2.83 5.82
C ALA A 25 -8.87 -1.49 5.45
N GLY A 26 -10.14 -1.52 5.03
CA GLY A 26 -10.93 -0.34 4.69
C GLY A 26 -11.67 0.29 5.87
N GLU A 27 -11.66 -0.32 7.05
CA GLU A 27 -12.48 0.15 8.17
C GLU A 27 -12.05 1.54 8.68
N GLY A 28 -13.05 2.37 8.97
CA GLY A 28 -12.86 3.74 9.44
C GLY A 28 -12.44 4.74 8.37
N TRP A 29 -12.10 4.29 7.16
CA TRP A 29 -11.85 5.17 6.02
C TRP A 29 -13.16 5.59 5.36
N ASN A 30 -13.39 6.89 5.20
CA ASN A 30 -14.47 7.39 4.36
C ASN A 30 -14.00 7.43 2.90
N LEU A 31 -14.18 6.32 2.17
CA LEU A 31 -13.69 6.20 0.79
C LEU A 31 -14.21 7.29 -0.17
N GLN A 32 -15.33 7.96 0.14
CA GLN A 32 -15.85 9.09 -0.63
C GLN A 32 -15.05 10.38 -0.41
N GLU A 33 -14.48 10.58 0.78
CA GLU A 33 -13.64 11.74 1.13
C GLU A 33 -12.20 11.60 0.63
N TYR A 34 -11.79 10.39 0.24
CA TYR A 34 -10.50 10.11 -0.38
C TYR A 34 -10.69 9.76 -1.87
N PRO A 35 -10.98 10.76 -2.73
CA PRO A 35 -11.14 10.54 -4.16
C PRO A 35 -9.79 10.13 -4.76
N GLY A 36 -9.72 8.93 -5.34
CA GLY A 36 -8.49 8.39 -5.89
C GLY A 36 -8.51 6.86 -5.97
N LYS A 37 -7.66 6.30 -6.84
CA LYS A 37 -7.55 4.85 -7.07
C LYS A 37 -6.60 4.16 -6.08
N SER A 38 -5.68 4.89 -5.45
CA SER A 38 -4.75 4.30 -4.49
C SER A 38 -5.49 3.78 -3.25
N PRO A 39 -5.18 2.56 -2.79
CA PRO A 39 -5.55 2.09 -1.46
C PRO A 39 -5.02 3.03 -0.36
N LEU A 40 -5.74 3.04 0.76
CA LEU A 40 -5.45 3.88 1.93
C LEU A 40 -4.68 3.09 2.98
N GLY A 41 -3.78 3.79 3.68
CA GLY A 41 -2.87 3.19 4.64
C GLY A 41 -1.68 4.09 4.89
N ILE A 42 -0.52 3.48 5.16
CA ILE A 42 0.77 4.17 5.29
C ILE A 42 1.64 3.81 4.10
N ASP A 43 2.19 4.81 3.43
CA ASP A 43 3.12 4.60 2.33
C ASP A 43 4.48 4.15 2.89
N LEU A 44 4.91 2.96 2.46
CA LEU A 44 6.22 2.37 2.77
C LEU A 44 7.27 2.83 1.76
N PHE A 45 6.82 3.15 0.55
CA PHE A 45 7.60 3.76 -0.51
C PHE A 45 6.66 4.69 -1.29
N ASP A 46 7.02 5.96 -1.37
CA ASP A 46 6.42 6.89 -2.30
C ASP A 46 7.51 7.27 -3.30
N GLY A 47 7.41 6.76 -4.52
CA GLY A 47 8.38 7.07 -5.55
C GLY A 47 8.48 8.59 -5.70
N SER A 48 9.65 9.14 -5.34
CA SER A 48 9.93 10.56 -5.45
C SER A 48 9.55 11.03 -6.85
N PRO A 49 8.88 12.19 -7.00
CA PRO A 49 8.51 12.75 -8.30
C PRO A 49 9.70 12.88 -9.27
N GLU A 50 10.92 12.91 -8.72
CA GLU A 50 12.16 13.09 -9.47
C GLU A 50 12.80 11.78 -9.93
N ASP A 51 12.48 10.63 -9.32
CA ASP A 51 13.19 9.35 -9.55
C ASP A 51 12.30 8.23 -10.12
N ASP A 52 11.09 8.03 -9.60
CA ASP A 52 10.12 7.10 -10.18
C ASP A 52 8.69 7.44 -9.72
N PRO A 53 8.00 8.41 -10.35
CA PRO A 53 6.68 8.87 -9.91
C PRO A 53 5.59 7.81 -10.08
N ARG A 54 5.88 6.66 -10.71
CA ARG A 54 4.87 5.67 -11.12
C ARG A 54 4.31 4.88 -9.95
N TRP A 55 5.11 4.61 -8.92
CA TRP A 55 4.77 3.58 -7.94
C TRP A 55 4.61 4.13 -6.53
N VAL A 56 3.62 3.60 -5.83
CA VAL A 56 3.45 3.77 -4.39
C VAL A 56 3.32 2.38 -3.77
N VAL A 57 4.09 2.08 -2.74
CA VAL A 57 3.89 0.87 -1.92
C VAL A 57 3.19 1.28 -0.64
N THR A 58 1.99 0.74 -0.41
CA THR A 58 1.15 1.12 0.73
C THR A 58 0.89 -0.09 1.62
N PHE A 59 1.09 0.10 2.93
CA PHE A 59 0.62 -0.78 3.98
C PHE A 59 -0.85 -0.45 4.30
N CYS A 60 -1.77 -1.28 3.82
CA CYS A 60 -3.20 -1.00 3.83
C CYS A 60 -3.87 -1.50 5.11
N ALA A 61 -4.03 -0.61 6.10
CA ALA A 61 -4.59 -0.92 7.42
C ALA A 61 -5.81 -0.03 7.73
N PRO A 62 -6.70 -0.45 8.65
CA PRO A 62 -7.84 0.37 9.07
C PRO A 62 -7.37 1.69 9.66
N LYS A 63 -8.18 2.74 9.51
CA LYS A 63 -7.82 4.10 9.90
C LYS A 63 -7.33 4.20 11.34
N LYS A 64 -8.00 3.50 12.27
CA LYS A 64 -7.61 3.49 13.69
C LYS A 64 -6.23 2.91 13.97
N ALA A 65 -5.76 1.98 13.15
CA ALA A 65 -4.44 1.37 13.30
C ALA A 65 -3.32 2.31 12.85
N VAL A 66 -3.61 3.34 12.05
CA VAL A 66 -2.59 4.22 11.47
C VAL A 66 -2.69 5.69 11.89
N GLU A 67 -3.84 6.15 12.39
CA GLU A 67 -4.07 7.57 12.69
C GLU A 67 -3.36 8.06 13.97
N PHE A 68 -3.04 7.16 14.91
CA PHE A 68 -2.56 7.53 16.25
C PHE A 68 -1.36 6.71 16.76
N GLU A 69 -0.90 5.70 16.03
CA GLU A 69 0.19 4.83 16.46
C GLU A 69 1.45 5.11 15.63
N GLU A 70 2.60 5.28 16.30
CA GLU A 70 3.92 5.37 15.62
C GLU A 70 4.24 4.06 14.87
N THR A 71 3.74 2.93 15.38
CA THR A 71 3.83 1.61 14.76
C THR A 71 2.42 1.00 14.72
N PRO A 72 1.80 0.88 13.53
CA PRO A 72 0.50 0.24 13.39
C PRO A 72 0.47 -1.17 13.96
N SER A 73 -0.50 -1.42 14.84
CA SER A 73 -0.81 -2.74 15.33
C SER A 73 -1.51 -3.63 14.29
N GLY A 74 -1.34 -4.94 14.43
CA GLY A 74 -1.95 -5.94 13.56
C GLY A 74 -1.07 -6.37 12.37
N SER A 75 -1.66 -7.12 11.45
CA SER A 75 -1.02 -7.57 10.22
C SER A 75 -1.97 -7.37 9.06
N TRP A 76 -1.50 -6.65 8.05
CA TRP A 76 -2.34 -6.04 7.04
C TRP A 76 -1.77 -6.24 5.63
N PRO A 77 -2.60 -6.15 4.58
CA PRO A 77 -2.12 -6.30 3.22
C PRO A 77 -1.17 -5.18 2.80
N VAL A 78 -0.21 -5.52 1.95
CA VAL A 78 0.70 -4.57 1.31
C VAL A 78 0.51 -4.64 -0.19
N VAL A 79 0.41 -3.46 -0.82
CA VAL A 79 0.18 -3.33 -2.26
C VAL A 79 1.20 -2.40 -2.89
N ALA A 80 1.52 -2.64 -4.16
CA ALA A 80 2.08 -1.63 -5.05
C ALA A 80 0.96 -1.07 -5.92
N PHE A 81 0.78 0.25 -5.92
CA PHE A 81 -0.15 0.97 -6.77
C PHE A 81 0.60 1.58 -7.96
N ASP A 82 0.19 1.24 -9.17
CA ASP A 82 0.69 1.83 -10.41
C ASP A 82 -0.13 3.10 -10.73
N ARG A 83 0.46 4.28 -10.54
CA ARG A 83 -0.19 5.56 -10.82
C ARG A 83 -0.55 5.74 -12.30
N ASN A 84 0.13 5.04 -13.23
CA ASN A 84 -0.15 5.16 -14.66
C ASN A 84 -1.36 4.34 -15.08
N SER A 85 -1.43 3.07 -14.69
CA SER A 85 -2.58 2.21 -15.06
C SER A 85 -3.75 2.35 -14.08
N GLY A 86 -3.44 2.65 -12.82
CA GLY A 86 -4.39 2.62 -11.71
C GLY A 86 -4.62 1.24 -11.11
N ASP A 87 -3.81 0.25 -11.50
CA ASP A 87 -3.89 -1.12 -10.97
C ASP A 87 -3.22 -1.21 -9.60
N ILE A 88 -3.73 -2.13 -8.79
CA ILE A 88 -3.26 -2.44 -7.45
C ILE A 88 -2.70 -3.86 -7.44
N TYR A 89 -1.41 -3.99 -7.17
CA TYR A 89 -0.70 -5.25 -7.16
C TYR A 89 -0.48 -5.70 -5.71
N LEU A 90 -1.15 -6.77 -5.29
CA LEU A 90 -0.99 -7.33 -3.95
C LEU A 90 0.39 -7.98 -3.81
N LEU A 91 1.18 -7.50 -2.86
CA LEU A 91 2.52 -8.01 -2.55
C LEU A 91 2.50 -8.97 -1.35
N ALA A 92 1.63 -8.70 -0.37
CA ALA A 92 1.41 -9.57 0.79
C ALA A 92 -0.04 -9.46 1.27
N GLU A 93 -0.67 -10.57 1.66
CA GLU A 93 -2.03 -10.60 2.20
C GLU A 93 -2.09 -10.13 3.67
N SER A 94 -1.06 -10.45 4.45
CA SER A 94 -0.98 -10.12 5.87
C SER A 94 0.47 -10.10 6.32
N VAL A 95 0.94 -8.94 6.74
CA VAL A 95 2.30 -8.74 7.27
C VAL A 95 2.27 -7.67 8.36
N ALA A 96 3.12 -7.79 9.38
CA ALA A 96 3.26 -6.77 10.41
C ALA A 96 3.98 -5.52 9.85
N PHE A 97 3.64 -4.33 10.37
CA PHE A 97 4.16 -3.08 9.84
C PHE A 97 5.69 -3.02 9.80
N GLU A 98 6.39 -3.37 10.89
CA GLU A 98 7.85 -3.36 10.95
C GLU A 98 8.50 -4.28 9.91
N GLN A 99 7.90 -5.44 9.66
CA GLN A 99 8.40 -6.37 8.65
C GLN A 99 8.21 -5.78 7.24
N ALA A 100 7.05 -5.15 6.98
CA ALA A 100 6.79 -4.49 5.72
C ALA A 100 7.75 -3.31 5.52
N LYS A 101 7.88 -2.42 6.50
CA LYS A 101 8.80 -1.27 6.48
C LYS A 101 10.23 -1.71 6.16
N ASN A 102 10.78 -2.66 6.91
CA ASN A 102 12.15 -3.16 6.67
C ASN A 102 12.35 -3.73 5.25
N SER A 103 11.29 -4.28 4.65
CA SER A 103 11.35 -4.85 3.29
C SER A 103 11.41 -3.77 2.20
N TYR A 104 11.04 -2.52 2.47
CA TYR A 104 11.02 -1.45 1.48
C TYR A 104 11.84 -0.20 1.89
N ASP A 105 12.32 -0.13 3.13
CA ASP A 105 13.14 0.98 3.67
C ASP A 105 14.39 1.26 2.84
N HIS A 106 15.01 0.20 2.31
CA HIS A 106 16.22 0.31 1.49
C HIS A 106 15.97 0.98 0.14
N LEU A 107 14.74 0.88 -0.40
CA LEU A 107 14.36 1.52 -1.66
C LEU A 107 14.19 3.03 -1.51
N SER A 108 13.89 3.49 -0.28
CA SER A 108 13.75 4.90 0.08
C SER A 108 15.09 5.60 0.32
N HIS A 109 16.21 4.86 0.39
CA HIS A 109 17.55 5.36 0.72
C HIS A 109 18.58 5.26 -0.42
N GLU A 110 18.23 4.66 -1.56
CA GLU A 110 19.11 4.63 -2.73
C GLU A 110 19.05 5.91 -3.58
N VAL A 111 18.27 6.91 -3.16
CA VAL A 111 18.27 8.25 -3.76
C VAL A 111 19.29 9.12 -3.02
N ASN A 112 20.52 9.18 -3.55
CA ASN A 112 21.58 10.13 -3.15
C ASN A 112 21.91 11.05 -4.32
#